data_AF-A0A0B0S9R6-F1
#
_entry.id   AF-A0A0B0S9R6-F1
#
_cell.length_a   1.000
_cell.length_b   1.000
_cell.length_c   1.000
_cell.angle_alpha   90.00
_cell.angle_beta   90.00
_cell.angle_gamma   90.00
#
_symmetry.space_group_name_H-M   'P 1'
#
loop_
_entity.id
_entity.type
_entity.pdbx_description
1 polymer ?
#
loop_
_entity_poly.entity_id
_entity_poly.type
_entity_poly.pdbx_seq_one_letter_code
_entity_poly.pdbx_strand_id
1 'polypeptide(L)'
;MAVLTTTYREVLAAFAAGEAPTPPVPAYLAVGTGGTRGGPDDPMPPDPNRTALAAEVLRKPVRYVRREGGVVEVAAEVRGEEVAGALSEAGLLDAWGRLLVYATFRAKALAPGGVLAFRFRVGGGNG
;
A
#
# COMPACT_ATOMS: atom_id res chain seq x y z
N MET A 1 -4.73 8.48 3.01
CA MET A 1 -4.33 8.95 1.66
C MET A 1 -3.13 8.13 1.23
N ALA A 2 -3.01 7.76 -0.05
CA ALA A 2 -1.87 6.97 -0.53
C ALA A 2 -0.81 7.87 -1.17
N VAL A 3 0.47 7.52 -1.00
CA VAL A 3 1.62 8.18 -1.64
C VAL A 3 2.52 7.13 -2.29
N LEU A 4 3.14 7.52 -3.40
CA LEU A 4 4.27 6.78 -3.96
C LEU A 4 5.49 7.02 -3.08
N THR A 5 6.25 5.97 -2.77
CA THR A 5 7.49 6.13 -2.02
C THR A 5 8.58 6.76 -2.90
N THR A 6 9.54 7.42 -2.27
CA THR A 6 10.71 7.99 -2.95
C THR A 6 11.50 6.89 -3.67
N THR A 7 11.76 5.76 -2.98
CA THR A 7 12.42 4.59 -3.58
C THR A 7 11.69 4.06 -4.81
N TYR A 8 10.36 4.02 -4.79
CA TYR A 8 9.61 3.58 -5.97
C TYR A 8 9.78 4.52 -7.16
N ARG A 9 9.74 5.84 -6.92
CA ARG A 9 9.94 6.85 -7.96
C ARG A 9 11.33 6.73 -8.58
N GLU A 10 12.35 6.51 -7.76
CA GLU A 10 13.73 6.32 -8.21
C GLU A 10 13.89 5.06 -9.07
N VAL A 11 13.36 3.92 -8.61
CA VAL A 11 13.44 2.65 -9.37
C VAL A 11 12.63 2.73 -10.67
N LEU A 12 11.48 3.41 -10.64
CA LEU A 12 10.68 3.63 -11.85
C LEU A 12 11.40 4.54 -12.84
N ALA A 13 12.08 5.58 -12.37
CA ALA A 13 12.89 6.46 -13.21
C ALA A 13 14.09 5.70 -13.83
N ALA A 14 14.80 4.89 -13.04
CA ALA A 14 15.90 4.05 -13.53
C ALA A 14 15.42 3.04 -14.59
N PHE A 15 14.25 2.41 -14.38
CA PHE A 15 13.63 1.54 -15.39
C PHE A 15 13.28 2.31 -16.66
N ALA A 16 12.69 3.50 -16.54
CA ALA A 16 12.34 4.34 -17.69
C ALA A 16 13.58 4.84 -18.46
N ALA A 17 14.71 5.01 -17.79
CA ALA A 17 15.99 5.36 -18.38
C ALA A 17 16.72 4.14 -19.01
N GLY A 18 16.21 2.92 -18.83
CA GLY A 18 16.86 1.69 -19.30
C GLY A 18 18.00 1.20 -18.41
N GLU A 19 18.16 1.78 -17.22
CA GLU A 19 19.21 1.44 -16.24
C GLU A 19 18.80 0.27 -15.32
N ALA A 20 17.50 -0.03 -15.23
CA ALA A 20 16.98 -1.17 -14.50
C ALA A 20 16.32 -2.19 -15.44
N PRO A 21 16.59 -3.51 -15.29
CA PRO A 21 16.11 -4.52 -16.23
C PRO A 21 14.64 -4.90 -16.04
N THR A 22 14.03 -4.56 -14.91
CA THR A 22 12.68 -5.00 -14.54
C THR A 22 11.86 -3.88 -13.95
N PRO A 23 10.58 -3.74 -14.34
CA PRO A 23 9.71 -2.74 -13.75
C PRO A 23 9.42 -3.08 -12.27
N PRO A 24 9.39 -2.09 -11.38
CA PRO A 24 8.96 -2.28 -10.00
C PRO A 24 7.45 -2.55 -9.95
N VAL A 25 7.05 -3.83 -9.99
CA VAL A 25 5.64 -4.26 -9.98
C VAL A 25 5.20 -4.71 -8.58
N PRO A 26 3.97 -4.37 -8.13
CA PRO A 26 3.42 -4.91 -6.90
C PRO A 26 3.33 -6.44 -6.93
N ALA A 27 4.01 -7.12 -6.01
CA ALA A 27 3.92 -8.55 -5.78
C ALA A 27 3.14 -8.88 -4.49
N TYR A 28 3.17 -7.99 -3.50
CA TYR A 28 2.51 -8.17 -2.22
C TYR A 28 1.70 -6.92 -1.81
N LEU A 29 0.61 -7.17 -1.09
CA LEU A 29 -0.11 -6.17 -0.30
C LEU A 29 0.16 -6.49 1.17
N ALA A 30 0.72 -5.52 1.89
CA ALA A 30 0.88 -5.58 3.34
C ALA A 30 -0.10 -4.63 4.04
N VAL A 31 -0.51 -5.02 5.23
CA VAL A 31 -1.34 -4.21 6.14
C VAL A 31 -0.77 -4.19 7.53
N GLY A 32 -1.08 -3.13 8.27
CA GLY A 32 -0.53 -2.88 9.59
C GLY A 32 -1.45 -2.05 10.48
N THR A 33 -0.99 -1.82 11.70
CA THR A 33 -1.72 -1.12 12.77
C THR A 33 -1.05 0.19 13.19
N GLY A 34 0.08 0.56 12.60
CA GLY A 34 0.88 1.71 13.02
C GLY A 34 0.54 3.04 12.32
N GLY A 35 -0.58 3.11 11.58
CA GLY A 35 -0.95 4.27 10.76
C GLY A 35 -1.65 5.42 11.48
N THR A 36 -1.74 5.43 12.81
CA THR A 36 -2.44 6.46 13.63
C THR A 36 -1.52 7.15 14.63
N ARG A 37 -1.70 8.46 14.88
CA ARG A 37 -0.84 9.24 15.81
C ARG A 37 -1.40 9.41 17.23
N GLY A 38 -2.73 9.44 17.39
CA GLY A 38 -3.36 9.78 18.67
C GLY A 38 -4.69 9.07 18.96
N GLY A 39 -5.15 8.22 18.04
CA GLY A 39 -6.40 7.48 18.18
C GLY A 39 -6.89 6.89 16.85
N PRO A 40 -7.95 6.07 16.87
CA PRO A 40 -8.45 5.35 15.68
C PRO A 40 -8.89 6.29 14.55
N ASP A 41 -9.27 7.52 14.91
CA ASP A 41 -9.81 8.53 13.99
C ASP A 41 -8.77 9.53 13.47
N ASP A 42 -7.50 9.36 13.85
CA ASP A 42 -6.43 10.34 13.60
C ASP A 42 -5.25 9.69 12.86
N PRO A 43 -5.40 9.43 11.54
CA PRO A 43 -4.36 8.81 10.73
C PRO A 43 -3.15 9.74 10.62
N MET A 44 -1.95 9.16 10.70
CA MET A 44 -0.72 9.88 10.38
C MET A 44 -0.75 10.37 8.93
N PRO A 45 -0.18 11.53 8.60
CA PRO A 45 0.10 11.88 7.21
C PRO A 45 0.96 10.78 6.55
N PRO A 46 0.65 10.35 5.33
CA PRO A 46 1.49 9.38 4.63
C PRO A 46 2.85 10.02 4.31
N ASP A 47 3.92 9.30 4.61
CA ASP A 47 5.30 9.75 4.40
C ASP A 47 5.91 9.03 3.18
N PRO A 48 6.28 9.75 2.11
CA PRO A 48 6.86 9.14 0.92
C PRO A 48 8.26 8.56 1.16
N ASN A 49 8.96 8.94 2.23
CA ASN A 49 10.30 8.41 2.53
C ASN A 49 10.24 7.08 3.30
N ARG A 50 9.04 6.55 3.57
CA ARG A 50 8.86 5.23 4.17
C ARG A 50 9.43 4.14 3.27
N THR A 51 10.19 3.25 3.90
CA THR A 51 10.72 2.03 3.28
C THR A 51 9.96 0.77 3.71
N ALA A 52 9.15 0.87 4.78
CA ALA A 52 8.31 -0.20 5.33
C ALA A 52 7.09 0.40 6.06
N LEU A 53 6.11 -0.46 6.36
CA LEU A 53 5.01 -0.15 7.30
C LEU A 53 5.56 0.05 8.71
N ALA A 54 4.86 0.82 9.53
CA ALA A 54 5.25 1.08 10.91
C ALA A 54 5.08 -0.16 11.81
N ALA A 55 3.99 -0.89 11.66
CA ALA A 55 3.66 -2.10 12.38
C ALA A 55 2.90 -3.07 11.46
N GLU A 56 3.62 -3.68 10.53
CA GLU A 56 3.08 -4.71 9.63
C GLU A 56 2.55 -5.92 10.43
N VAL A 57 1.34 -6.37 10.10
CA VAL A 57 0.70 -7.53 10.74
C VAL A 57 0.43 -8.68 9.76
N LEU A 58 0.20 -8.37 8.49
CA LEU A 58 -0.11 -9.37 7.48
C LEU A 58 0.39 -8.90 6.11
N ARG A 59 0.91 -9.87 5.35
CA ARG A 59 1.33 -9.70 3.96
C ARG A 59 0.74 -10.81 3.11
N LYS A 60 0.11 -10.44 1.99
CA LYS A 60 -0.54 -11.39 1.08
C LYS A 60 -0.07 -11.15 -0.35
N PRO A 61 0.07 -12.22 -1.16
CA PRO A 61 0.39 -12.08 -2.58
C PRO A 61 -0.73 -11.34 -3.29
N VAL A 62 -0.34 -10.44 -4.20
CA VAL A 62 -1.27 -9.72 -5.07
C VAL A 62 -1.95 -10.73 -6.00
N ARG A 63 -3.28 -10.69 -6.06
CA ARG A 63 -4.11 -11.52 -6.95
C ARG A 63 -4.23 -10.89 -8.33
N TYR A 64 -4.47 -9.59 -8.36
CA TYR A 64 -4.53 -8.82 -9.60
C TYR A 64 -4.20 -7.34 -9.36
N VAL A 65 -3.78 -6.70 -10.44
CA VAL A 65 -3.68 -5.24 -10.56
C VAL A 65 -4.59 -4.84 -11.73
N ARG A 66 -5.52 -3.92 -11.50
CA ARG A 66 -6.42 -3.38 -12.52
C ARG A 66 -6.37 -1.86 -12.50
N ARG A 67 -6.32 -1.26 -13.68
CA ARG A 67 -6.51 0.18 -13.85
C ARG A 67 -7.85 0.44 -14.51
N GLU A 68 -8.63 1.33 -13.93
CA GLU A 68 -9.89 1.81 -14.49
C GLU A 68 -9.91 3.33 -14.40
N GLY A 69 -9.77 3.99 -15.57
CA GLY A 69 -9.54 5.44 -15.64
C GLY A 69 -8.31 5.89 -14.86
N GLY A 70 -8.50 6.82 -13.93
CA GLY A 70 -7.47 7.36 -13.03
C GLY A 70 -7.31 6.59 -11.71
N VAL A 71 -7.94 5.42 -11.55
CA VAL A 71 -7.84 4.60 -10.34
C VAL A 71 -7.07 3.31 -10.65
N VAL A 72 -6.12 2.98 -9.78
CA VAL A 72 -5.48 1.67 -9.74
C VAL A 72 -6.01 0.91 -8.53
N GLU A 73 -6.52 -0.29 -8.81
CA GLU A 73 -6.93 -1.27 -7.81
C GLU A 73 -5.91 -2.39 -7.78
N VAL A 74 -5.39 -2.67 -6.58
CA VAL A 74 -4.53 -3.81 -6.30
C VAL A 74 -5.23 -4.64 -5.24
N ALA A 75 -5.56 -5.87 -5.60
CA ALA A 75 -6.28 -6.77 -4.72
C ALA A 75 -5.36 -7.86 -4.19
N ALA A 76 -5.48 -8.11 -2.90
CA ALA A 76 -5.04 -9.34 -2.27
C ALA A 76 -6.19 -9.86 -1.41
N GLU A 77 -6.26 -11.17 -1.22
CA GLU A 77 -7.28 -11.74 -0.35
C GLU A 77 -6.77 -11.64 1.10
N VAL A 78 -7.28 -10.68 1.86
CA VAL A 78 -7.05 -10.55 3.31
C VAL A 78 -8.37 -10.79 3.99
N ARG A 79 -8.44 -11.80 4.87
CA ARG A 79 -9.65 -12.11 5.64
C ARG A 79 -9.56 -11.57 7.06
N GLY A 80 -10.69 -11.17 7.63
CA GLY A 80 -10.73 -10.56 8.97
C GLY A 80 -10.17 -11.46 10.08
N GLU A 81 -10.35 -12.78 9.98
CA GLU A 81 -9.80 -13.76 10.90
C GLU A 81 -8.26 -13.88 10.86
N GLU A 82 -7.62 -13.38 9.80
CA GLU A 82 -6.16 -13.38 9.66
C GLU A 82 -5.49 -12.15 10.32
N VAL A 83 -6.28 -11.18 10.78
CA VAL A 83 -5.79 -9.91 11.34
C VAL A 83 -6.35 -9.69 12.74
N ALA A 84 -5.45 -9.57 13.71
CA ALA A 84 -5.81 -9.23 15.08
C ALA A 84 -6.05 -7.72 15.20
N GLY A 85 -7.32 -7.31 15.19
CA GLY A 85 -7.74 -5.93 15.47
C GLY A 85 -7.92 -5.05 14.24
N ALA A 86 -7.93 -3.73 14.46
CA ALA A 86 -8.19 -2.74 13.43
C ALA A 86 -6.91 -2.33 12.70
N LEU A 87 -6.95 -2.33 11.38
CA LEU A 87 -5.84 -1.92 10.52
C LEU A 87 -5.88 -0.41 10.29
N SER A 88 -4.73 0.22 10.14
CA SER A 88 -4.62 1.67 9.93
C SER A 88 -3.58 2.08 8.90
N GLU A 89 -2.82 1.12 8.37
CA GLU A 89 -1.88 1.33 7.28
C GLU A 89 -1.89 0.17 6.30
N ALA A 90 -1.49 0.46 5.07
CA ALA A 90 -1.29 -0.53 4.03
C ALA A 90 -0.18 -0.08 3.08
N GLY A 91 0.44 -1.06 2.44
CA GLY A 91 1.47 -0.82 1.45
C GLY A 91 1.49 -1.88 0.37
N LEU A 92 1.96 -1.47 -0.81
CA LEU A 92 2.27 -2.38 -1.90
C LEU A 92 3.77 -2.61 -1.92
N LEU A 93 4.19 -3.87 -1.99
CA LEU A 93 5.60 -4.24 -2.06
C LEU A 93 5.88 -4.99 -3.36
N ASP A 94 7.08 -4.83 -3.90
CA ASP A 94 7.54 -5.69 -4.99
C ASP A 94 8.06 -7.05 -4.50
N ALA A 95 8.53 -7.87 -5.43
CA ALA A 95 9.06 -9.20 -5.15
C ALA A 95 10.31 -9.18 -4.24
N TRP A 96 11.03 -8.06 -4.16
CA TRP A 96 12.20 -7.88 -3.30
C TRP A 96 11.82 -7.27 -1.94
N GLY A 97 10.54 -7.04 -1.68
CA GLY A 97 10.05 -6.47 -0.43
C GLY A 97 10.25 -4.95 -0.34
N ARG A 98 10.52 -4.25 -1.45
CA ARG A 98 10.61 -2.78 -1.45
C ARG A 98 9.21 -2.19 -1.43
N LEU A 99 8.97 -1.23 -0.53
CA LEU A 99 7.70 -0.53 -0.44
C LEU A 99 7.51 0.43 -1.62
N LEU A 100 6.46 0.21 -2.41
CA LEU A 100 6.15 0.95 -3.64
C LEU A 100 5.17 2.11 -3.38
N VAL A 101 4.11 1.78 -2.64
CA VAL A 101 3.02 2.67 -2.29
C VAL A 101 2.76 2.51 -0.82
N TYR A 102 2.53 3.62 -0.13
CA TYR A 102 2.20 3.64 1.28
C TYR A 102 0.92 4.44 1.52
N ALA A 103 0.05 3.94 2.38
CA ALA A 103 -1.13 4.68 2.80
C ALA A 103 -1.43 4.46 4.27
N THR A 104 -1.87 5.54 4.89
CA THR A 104 -2.48 5.56 6.22
C THR A 104 -3.96 5.89 6.10
N PHE A 105 -4.75 5.37 7.03
CA PHE A 105 -6.19 5.57 7.10
C PHE A 105 -6.69 5.38 8.54
N ARG A 106 -7.92 5.84 8.80
CA ARG A 106 -8.59 5.63 10.10
C ARG A 106 -8.65 4.14 10.40
N ALA A 107 -8.49 3.76 11.65
CA ALA A 107 -8.49 2.37 12.07
C ALA A 107 -9.78 1.67 11.60
N LYS A 108 -9.61 0.57 10.87
CA LYS A 108 -10.70 -0.19 10.28
C LYS A 108 -10.58 -1.66 10.65
N ALA A 109 -11.57 -2.17 11.37
CA ALA A 109 -11.72 -3.60 11.58
C ALA A 109 -12.22 -4.29 10.29
N LEU A 110 -11.68 -5.47 10.01
CA LEU A 110 -12.23 -6.36 8.99
C LEU A 110 -13.20 -7.32 9.65
N ALA A 111 -14.40 -7.44 9.10
CA ALA A 111 -15.33 -8.49 9.50
C ALA A 111 -14.76 -9.87 9.10
N PRO A 112 -15.12 -10.95 9.83
CA PRO A 112 -14.81 -12.31 9.41
C PRO A 112 -15.27 -12.57 7.96
N GLY A 113 -14.40 -13.17 7.14
CA GLY A 113 -14.64 -13.38 5.71
C GLY A 113 -14.68 -12.10 4.84
N GLY A 114 -14.51 -10.92 5.42
CA GLY A 114 -14.39 -9.67 4.68
C GLY A 114 -13.08 -9.63 3.90
N VAL A 115 -13.12 -9.18 2.64
CA VAL A 115 -11.95 -9.06 1.77
C VAL A 115 -11.52 -7.60 1.68
N LEU A 116 -10.22 -7.34 1.85
CA LEU A 116 -9.63 -6.02 1.64
C LEU A 116 -9.09 -5.87 0.21
N ALA A 117 -9.57 -4.88 -0.55
CA ALA A 117 -8.94 -4.43 -1.78
C ALA A 117 -8.30 -3.05 -1.58
N PHE A 118 -7.07 -2.86 -2.05
CA PHE A 118 -6.36 -1.59 -1.95
C PHE A 118 -6.54 -0.77 -3.23
N ARG A 119 -7.17 0.40 -3.10
CA ARG A 119 -7.48 1.30 -4.22
C ARG A 119 -6.80 2.63 -4.01
N PHE A 120 -6.13 3.14 -5.03
CA PHE A 120 -5.54 4.48 -5.01
C PHE A 120 -5.70 5.15 -6.38
N ARG A 121 -5.82 6.47 -6.35
CA ARG A 121 -5.84 7.27 -7.58
C ARG A 121 -4.41 7.51 -8.07
N VAL A 122 -4.22 7.34 -9.37
CA VAL A 122 -2.98 7.68 -10.07
C VAL A 122 -3.29 8.88 -10.96
N GLY A 123 -2.70 10.02 -10.63
CA GLY A 123 -2.96 11.29 -11.30
C GLY A 123 -4.16 12.04 -10.71
N GLY A 124 -3.88 12.86 -9.70
CA GLY A 124 -4.59 14.10 -9.43
C GLY A 124 -3.52 15.17 -9.40
N GLY A 125 -3.63 16.20 -10.26
CA GLY A 125 -2.72 17.33 -10.18
C GLY A 125 -2.76 17.92 -8.77
N ASN A 126 -1.62 18.45 -8.31
CA ASN A 126 -1.65 19.48 -7.29
C ASN A 126 -2.45 20.64 -7.88
N GLY A 127 -3.73 20.71 -7.53
CA GLY A 127 -4.64 21.80 -7.82
C GLY A 127 -5.34 22.18 -6.54
#